data_AF-A0A553ZAG5-F1
#
_entry.id   AF-A0A553ZAG5-F1
#
_cell.length_a   1.000
_cell.length_b   1.000
_cell.length_c   1.000
_cell.angle_alpha   90.00
_cell.angle_beta   90.00
_cell.angle_gamma   90.00
#
_symmetry.space_group_name_H-M   'P 1'
#
loop_
_entity.id
_entity.type
_entity.pdbx_description
1 polymer ?
#
loop_
_entity_poly.entity_id
_entity_poly.type
_entity_poly.pdbx_seq_one_letter_code
_entity_poly.pdbx_strand_id
1 'polypeptide(L)'
;MKSHRALAVLSELRSLAAHDRRKRAAARERLVQAEAEMAAARAEFDSADARAEVSGRVVAGAESLVLQAAGGQAKQQPEGTRTTTAASQVRRPTIAREVLDFLRLRGSATQAEIIQHAEETRPDIMRSSLRRQLGRMVSENILTLTDGVYAKASAPSDGGS
;
A
#
# COMPACT_ATOMS: atom_id res chain seq x y z
N MET A 1 35.11 55.17 -15.38
CA MET A 1 33.68 54.85 -15.13
C MET A 1 33.30 53.37 -15.34
N LYS A 2 33.73 52.68 -16.42
CA LYS A 2 33.31 51.29 -16.72
C LYS A 2 33.65 50.24 -15.62
N SER A 3 34.82 50.36 -14.99
CA SER A 3 35.27 49.45 -13.92
C SER A 3 34.38 49.51 -12.66
N HIS A 4 33.93 50.70 -12.28
CA HIS A 4 33.08 50.89 -11.09
C HIS A 4 31.70 50.24 -11.26
N ARG A 5 31.13 50.32 -12.47
CA ARG A 5 29.86 49.65 -12.80
C ARG A 5 29.98 48.13 -12.80
N ALA A 6 31.10 47.58 -13.27
CA ALA A 6 31.34 46.13 -13.24
C ALA A 6 31.47 45.59 -11.81
N LEU A 7 32.12 46.34 -10.91
CA LEU A 7 32.22 45.98 -9.49
C LEU A 7 30.86 46.03 -8.77
N ALA A 8 30.02 47.02 -9.08
CA ALA A 8 28.66 47.11 -8.55
C ALA A 8 27.82 45.88 -8.96
N VAL A 9 27.80 45.54 -10.26
CA VAL A 9 27.09 44.36 -10.76
C VAL A 9 27.60 43.07 -10.11
N LEU A 10 28.92 42.92 -9.95
CA LEU A 10 29.49 41.74 -9.28
C LEU A 10 29.05 41.64 -7.81
N SER A 11 28.93 42.78 -7.11
CA SER A 11 28.44 42.79 -5.73
C SER A 11 26.97 42.40 -5.62
N GLU A 12 26.13 42.85 -6.56
CA GLU A 12 24.72 42.46 -6.65
C GLU A 12 24.55 40.97 -6.94
N LEU A 13 25.31 40.43 -7.89
CA LEU A 13 25.30 38.99 -8.20
C LEU A 13 25.76 38.14 -7.01
N ARG A 14 26.75 38.61 -6.25
CA ARG A 14 27.17 37.93 -5.01
C ARG A 14 26.08 37.96 -3.94
N SER A 15 25.40 39.09 -3.79
CA SER A 15 24.27 39.23 -2.87
C SER A 15 23.13 38.28 -3.24
N LEU A 16 22.77 38.23 -4.53
CA LEU A 16 21.74 37.35 -5.05
C LEU A 16 22.10 35.87 -4.83
N ALA A 17 23.34 35.48 -5.16
CA ALA A 17 23.81 34.11 -4.94
C ALA A 17 23.80 33.73 -3.44
N ALA A 18 24.15 34.66 -2.55
CA ALA A 18 24.08 34.43 -1.11
C ALA A 18 22.62 34.27 -0.63
N HIS A 19 21.70 35.08 -1.16
CA HIS A 19 20.27 34.98 -0.86
C HIS A 19 19.68 33.65 -1.33
N ASP A 20 20.00 33.23 -2.55
CA ASP A 20 19.53 31.97 -3.11
C ASP A 20 20.07 30.76 -2.33
N ARG A 21 21.33 30.81 -1.90
CA ARG A 21 21.89 29.78 -1.01
C ARG A 21 21.12 29.68 0.31
N ARG A 22 20.78 30.82 0.93
CA ARG A 22 19.98 30.83 2.18
C ARG A 22 18.57 30.29 1.95
N LYS A 23 17.91 30.71 0.86
CA LYS A 23 16.58 30.20 0.48
C LYS A 23 16.61 28.69 0.25
N ARG A 24 17.62 28.17 -0.45
CA ARG A 24 17.79 26.74 -0.68
C ARG A 24 18.02 25.97 0.62
N ALA A 25 18.85 26.49 1.52
CA ALA A 25 19.07 25.87 2.83
C ALA A 25 17.77 25.80 3.63
N ALA A 26 17.05 26.91 3.75
CA ALA A 26 15.76 26.95 4.44
C ALA A 26 14.70 26.03 3.79
N ALA A 27 14.65 25.95 2.46
CA ALA A 27 13.76 25.04 1.76
C ALA A 27 14.10 23.57 2.05
N ARG A 28 15.39 23.23 2.11
CA ARG A 28 15.85 21.88 2.46
C ARG A 28 15.49 21.52 3.91
N GLU A 29 15.67 22.44 4.85
CA GLU A 29 15.30 22.22 6.25
C GLU A 29 13.79 21.95 6.39
N ARG A 30 12.95 22.73 5.71
CA ARG A 30 11.49 22.50 5.68
C ARG A 30 11.12 21.15 5.06
N LEU A 31 11.82 20.74 4.00
CA LEU A 31 11.59 19.43 3.38
C LEU A 31 11.90 18.30 4.37
N VAL A 32 13.04 18.36 5.05
CA VAL A 32 13.44 17.36 6.06
C VAL A 32 12.42 17.29 7.21
N GLN A 33 11.91 18.44 7.66
CA GLN A 33 10.86 18.47 8.69
C GLN A 33 9.56 17.83 8.20
N ALA A 34 9.11 18.16 6.99
CA ALA A 34 7.91 17.57 6.41
C ALA A 34 8.03 16.05 6.21
N GLU A 35 9.21 15.56 5.79
CA GLU A 35 9.48 14.13 5.67
C GLU A 35 9.42 13.42 7.03
N ALA A 36 9.95 14.04 8.09
CA ALA A 36 9.89 13.50 9.44
C ALA A 36 8.45 13.46 9.98
N GLU A 37 7.66 14.51 9.76
CA GLU A 37 6.24 14.56 10.13
C GLU A 37 5.43 13.50 9.38
N MET A 38 5.67 13.33 8.08
CA MET A 38 5.03 12.29 7.27
C MET A 38 5.37 10.88 7.79
N ALA A 39 6.63 10.63 8.14
CA ALA A 39 7.05 9.36 8.70
C ALA A 39 6.37 9.07 10.06
N ALA A 40 6.28 10.08 10.94
CA ALA A 40 5.58 9.98 12.22
C ALA A 40 4.08 9.70 12.03
N ALA A 41 3.41 10.47 11.18
CA ALA A 41 1.99 10.26 10.87
C ALA A 41 1.74 8.87 10.29
N ARG A 42 2.65 8.34 9.47
CA ARG A 42 2.55 6.98 8.94
C ARG A 42 2.67 5.92 10.03
N ALA A 43 3.61 6.09 10.95
CA ALA A 43 3.78 5.18 12.08
C ALA A 43 2.55 5.19 13.01
N GLU A 44 1.98 6.37 13.26
CA GLU A 44 0.75 6.50 14.04
C GLU A 44 -0.44 5.82 13.36
N PHE A 45 -0.59 6.00 12.05
CA PHE A 45 -1.62 5.31 11.25
C PHE A 45 -1.45 3.79 11.34
N ASP A 46 -0.26 3.27 11.07
CA ASP A 46 0.00 1.82 11.08
C ASP A 46 -0.25 1.23 12.50
N SER A 47 0.06 1.98 13.56
CA SER A 47 -0.26 1.61 14.95
C SER A 47 -1.77 1.62 15.26
N ALA A 48 -2.50 2.62 14.75
CA ALA A 48 -3.95 2.70 14.90
C ALA A 48 -4.66 1.58 14.12
N ASP A 49 -4.21 1.29 12.91
CA ASP A 49 -4.72 0.20 12.05
C ASP A 49 -4.54 -1.16 12.73
N ALA A 50 -3.33 -1.44 13.26
CA ALA A 50 -3.06 -2.66 14.01
C ALA A 50 -3.95 -2.80 15.26
N ARG A 51 -4.19 -1.71 16.00
CA ARG A 51 -5.10 -1.71 17.16
C ARG A 51 -6.55 -1.96 16.75
N ALA A 52 -7.00 -1.32 15.67
CA ALA A 52 -8.35 -1.52 15.14
C ALA A 52 -8.58 -2.97 14.70
N GLU A 53 -7.59 -3.59 14.06
CA GLU A 53 -7.63 -5.01 13.72
C GLU A 53 -7.77 -5.92 14.93
N VAL A 54 -6.95 -5.72 15.96
CA VAL A 54 -7.00 -6.54 17.18
C VAL A 54 -8.35 -6.39 17.85
N SER A 55 -8.82 -5.16 18.02
CA SER A 55 -10.16 -4.88 18.56
C SER A 55 -11.26 -5.54 17.75
N GLY A 56 -11.20 -5.46 16.41
CA GLY A 56 -12.17 -6.11 15.53
C GLY A 56 -12.21 -7.63 15.70
N ARG A 57 -11.04 -8.29 15.81
CA ARG A 57 -10.97 -9.74 16.07
C ARG A 57 -11.50 -10.12 17.44
N VAL A 58 -11.23 -9.31 18.46
CA VAL A 58 -11.74 -9.54 19.83
C VAL A 58 -13.26 -9.44 19.84
N VAL A 59 -13.83 -8.41 19.21
CA VAL A 59 -15.28 -8.25 19.10
C VAL A 59 -15.91 -9.43 18.35
N ALA A 60 -15.38 -9.78 17.18
CA ALA A 60 -15.90 -10.91 16.40
C ALA A 60 -15.80 -12.25 17.18
N GLY A 61 -14.73 -12.44 17.94
CA GLY A 61 -14.57 -13.59 18.82
C GLY A 61 -15.60 -13.61 19.95
N ALA A 62 -15.84 -12.47 20.61
CA ALA A 62 -16.83 -12.33 21.66
C ALA A 62 -18.26 -12.55 21.13
N GLU A 63 -18.60 -11.99 19.97
CA GLU A 63 -19.89 -12.22 19.30
C GLU A 63 -20.11 -13.71 19.00
N SER A 64 -19.07 -14.41 18.51
CA SER A 64 -19.14 -15.85 18.27
C SER A 64 -19.40 -16.65 19.54
N LEU A 65 -18.74 -16.30 20.65
CA LEU A 65 -18.94 -16.95 21.95
C LEU A 65 -20.35 -16.72 22.51
N VAL A 66 -20.89 -15.50 22.37
CA VAL A 66 -22.26 -15.18 22.77
C VAL A 66 -23.27 -15.99 21.95
N LEU A 67 -23.07 -16.12 20.64
CA LEU A 67 -23.91 -16.94 19.76
C LEU A 67 -23.88 -18.43 20.15
N GLN A 68 -22.71 -18.96 20.53
CA GLN A 68 -22.57 -20.34 21.00
C GLN A 68 -23.20 -20.55 22.39
N ALA A 69 -23.08 -19.59 23.30
CA ALA A 69 -23.61 -19.66 24.65
C ALA A 69 -25.14 -19.48 24.70
N ALA A 70 -25.73 -18.74 23.76
CA ALA A 70 -27.17 -18.51 23.65
C ALA A 70 -27.99 -19.72 23.14
N GLY A 71 -27.40 -20.92 23.08
CA GLY A 71 -28.10 -22.16 22.73
C GLY A 71 -28.43 -22.30 21.25
N GLY A 72 -27.84 -21.47 20.38
CA GLY A 72 -27.91 -21.66 18.95
C GLY A 72 -27.10 -22.88 18.52
N GLN A 73 -27.75 -24.04 18.39
CA GLN A 73 -27.25 -25.12 17.55
C GLN A 73 -27.16 -24.65 16.08
N ALA A 74 -26.18 -23.84 15.74
CA ALA A 74 -25.67 -23.78 14.38
C ALA A 74 -24.65 -24.92 14.27
N LYS A 75 -25.14 -26.08 13.81
CA LYS A 75 -24.42 -27.32 13.55
C LYS A 75 -22.92 -27.11 13.33
N GLN A 76 -22.12 -27.61 14.27
CA GLN A 76 -20.79 -28.10 13.93
C GLN A 76 -20.96 -29.20 12.87
N GLN A 77 -20.35 -29.03 11.71
CA GLN A 77 -20.05 -30.15 10.84
C GLN A 77 -18.57 -30.50 11.04
N PRO A 78 -18.23 -31.76 11.38
CA PRO A 78 -16.86 -32.18 11.60
C PRO A 78 -16.13 -32.43 10.27
N GLU A 79 -14.82 -32.55 10.41
CA GLU A 79 -13.75 -32.59 9.41
C GLU A 79 -13.92 -33.55 8.21
N GLY A 80 -13.20 -33.23 7.12
CA GLY A 80 -12.39 -34.26 6.44
C GLY A 80 -12.89 -34.82 5.10
N THR A 81 -12.02 -34.66 4.09
CA THR A 81 -11.81 -35.49 2.88
C THR A 81 -12.77 -35.34 1.68
N ARG A 82 -12.15 -35.00 0.52
CA ARG A 82 -12.51 -35.25 -0.91
C ARG A 82 -14.00 -35.50 -1.20
N THR A 83 -14.65 -34.80 -2.14
CA THR A 83 -14.52 -35.00 -3.60
C THR A 83 -15.45 -34.00 -4.29
N THR A 84 -15.15 -33.68 -5.55
CA THR A 84 -15.86 -32.79 -6.47
C THR A 84 -17.39 -32.91 -6.49
N THR A 85 -18.09 -31.77 -6.38
CA THR A 85 -19.33 -31.52 -7.13
C THR A 85 -19.43 -30.03 -7.45
N ALA A 86 -19.50 -29.77 -8.75
CA ALA A 86 -19.75 -28.46 -9.32
C ALA A 86 -21.15 -27.98 -8.94
N ALA A 87 -21.22 -26.88 -8.21
CA ALA A 87 -22.37 -26.00 -8.19
C ALA A 87 -21.80 -24.57 -8.24
N SER A 88 -22.17 -23.85 -9.29
CA SER A 88 -21.80 -22.46 -9.56
C SER A 88 -22.24 -21.53 -8.43
N GLN A 89 -21.51 -21.54 -7.32
CA GLN A 89 -21.40 -20.35 -6.50
C GLN A 89 -20.51 -19.40 -7.29
N VAL A 90 -21.04 -18.23 -7.63
CA VAL A 90 -20.26 -17.10 -8.12
C VAL A 90 -19.27 -16.76 -7.01
N ARG A 91 -18.14 -17.47 -6.99
CA ARG A 91 -17.05 -17.29 -6.03
C ARG A 91 -16.57 -15.88 -6.26
N ARG A 92 -16.86 -14.98 -5.30
CA ARG A 92 -16.31 -13.63 -5.32
C ARG A 92 -14.80 -13.74 -5.60
N PRO A 93 -14.26 -12.95 -6.53
CA PRO A 93 -12.85 -13.01 -6.86
C PRO A 93 -12.01 -12.86 -5.58
N THR A 94 -10.97 -13.68 -5.48
CA THR A 94 -10.01 -13.57 -4.38
C THR A 94 -9.30 -12.21 -4.48
N ILE A 95 -8.78 -11.70 -3.36
CA ILE A 95 -8.00 -10.44 -3.33
C ILE A 95 -6.90 -10.46 -4.40
N ALA A 96 -6.22 -11.60 -4.56
CA ALA A 96 -5.21 -11.79 -5.59
C ALA A 96 -5.75 -11.61 -7.02
N ARG A 97 -6.97 -12.10 -7.29
CA ARG A 97 -7.59 -11.99 -8.62
C ARG A 97 -8.01 -10.55 -8.92
N GLU A 98 -8.57 -9.84 -7.95
CA GLU A 98 -8.88 -8.40 -8.10
C GLU A 98 -7.63 -7.59 -8.42
N VAL A 99 -6.55 -7.81 -7.67
CA VAL A 99 -5.26 -7.12 -7.92
C VAL A 99 -4.73 -7.44 -9.32
N LEU A 100 -4.81 -8.70 -9.76
CA LEU A 100 -4.38 -9.09 -11.09
C LEU A 100 -5.26 -8.52 -12.21
N ASP A 101 -6.57 -8.45 -12.01
CA ASP A 101 -7.51 -7.90 -12.99
C ASP A 101 -7.33 -6.38 -13.10
N PHE A 102 -7.09 -5.69 -11.99
CA PHE A 102 -6.71 -4.28 -11.95
C PHE A 102 -5.40 -4.01 -12.71
N LEU A 103 -4.36 -4.79 -12.42
CA LEU A 103 -3.06 -4.65 -13.10
C LEU A 103 -3.11 -5.09 -14.56
N ARG A 104 -4.03 -5.98 -14.95
CA ARG A 104 -4.21 -6.39 -16.35
C ARG A 104 -4.60 -5.23 -17.26
N LEU A 105 -5.40 -4.29 -16.75
CA LEU A 105 -5.86 -3.13 -17.52
C LEU A 105 -4.82 -1.99 -17.54
N ARG A 106 -4.04 -1.84 -16.48
CA ARG A 106 -3.09 -0.72 -16.28
C ARG A 106 -1.62 -1.05 -16.56
N GLY A 107 -1.25 -2.32 -16.56
CA GLY A 107 0.14 -2.80 -16.65
C GLY A 107 0.89 -2.74 -15.30
N SER A 108 0.84 -1.59 -14.62
CA SER A 108 1.53 -1.36 -13.35
C SER A 108 0.77 -0.39 -12.44
N ALA A 109 0.93 -0.51 -11.13
CA ALA A 109 0.34 0.42 -10.16
C ALA A 109 1.12 0.45 -8.84
N THR A 110 1.07 1.59 -8.16
CA THR A 110 1.57 1.75 -6.79
C THR A 110 0.68 1.04 -5.78
N GLN A 111 1.21 0.80 -4.58
CA GLN A 111 0.41 0.24 -3.48
C GLN A 111 -0.82 1.10 -3.16
N ALA A 112 -0.69 2.43 -3.23
CA ALA A 112 -1.78 3.36 -2.91
C ALA A 112 -2.93 3.22 -3.91
N GLU A 113 -2.62 3.11 -5.21
CA GLU A 113 -3.63 2.93 -6.26
C GLU A 113 -4.36 1.59 -6.13
N ILE A 114 -3.64 0.52 -5.78
CA ILE A 114 -4.24 -0.80 -5.56
C ILE A 114 -5.14 -0.79 -4.33
N ILE A 115 -4.72 -0.14 -3.24
CA ILE A 115 -5.53 0.02 -2.03
C ILE A 115 -6.79 0.82 -2.33
N GLN A 116 -6.66 1.98 -2.98
CA GLN A 116 -7.79 2.82 -3.33
C GLN A 116 -8.81 2.07 -4.19
N HIS A 117 -8.33 1.35 -5.22
CA HIS A 117 -9.22 0.54 -6.06
C HIS A 117 -9.95 -0.56 -5.27
N ALA A 118 -9.25 -1.21 -4.34
CA ALA A 118 -9.86 -2.24 -3.49
C ALA A 118 -10.89 -1.64 -2.53
N GLU A 119 -10.70 -0.43 -2.01
CA GLU A 119 -11.69 0.23 -1.16
C GLU A 119 -12.97 0.60 -1.93
N GLU A 120 -12.81 1.06 -3.17
CA GLU A 120 -13.93 1.44 -4.04
C GLU A 120 -14.75 0.23 -4.51
N THR A 121 -14.10 -0.92 -4.74
CA THR A 121 -14.75 -2.12 -5.30
C THR A 121 -15.14 -3.15 -4.23
N ARG A 122 -14.41 -3.19 -3.12
CA ARG A 122 -14.44 -4.24 -2.09
C ARG A 122 -14.17 -3.64 -0.70
N PRO A 123 -15.11 -2.82 -0.15
CA PRO A 123 -14.94 -2.21 1.17
C PRO A 123 -14.88 -3.24 2.32
N ASP A 124 -15.20 -4.51 2.05
CA ASP A 124 -15.03 -5.64 2.96
C ASP A 124 -13.57 -6.08 3.14
N ILE A 125 -12.64 -5.65 2.26
CA ILE A 125 -11.23 -5.99 2.35
C ILE A 125 -10.50 -4.99 3.26
N MET A 126 -9.92 -5.50 4.34
CA MET A 126 -9.03 -4.70 5.19
C MET A 126 -7.72 -4.38 4.46
N ARG A 127 -7.24 -3.13 4.62
CA ARG A 127 -5.98 -2.63 4.03
C ARG A 127 -4.78 -3.52 4.34
N SER A 128 -4.70 -4.04 5.56
CA SER A 128 -3.61 -4.92 5.99
C SER A 128 -3.64 -6.30 5.36
N SER A 129 -4.83 -6.89 5.17
CA SER A 129 -5.03 -8.13 4.42
C SER A 129 -4.56 -7.95 2.98
N LEU A 130 -4.84 -6.80 2.38
CA LEU A 130 -4.36 -6.45 1.04
C LEU A 130 -2.84 -6.28 1.00
N ARG A 131 -2.23 -5.56 1.95
CA ARG A 131 -0.76 -5.41 2.05
C ARG A 131 -0.06 -6.76 2.22
N ARG A 132 -0.58 -7.62 3.10
CA ARG A 132 -0.07 -8.98 3.30
C ARG A 132 -0.19 -9.81 2.03
N GLN A 133 -1.31 -9.69 1.32
CA GLN A 133 -1.53 -10.42 0.08
C GLN A 133 -0.60 -9.93 -1.03
N LEU A 134 -0.36 -8.62 -1.17
CA LEU A 134 0.63 -8.08 -2.11
C LEU A 134 2.03 -8.61 -1.81
N GLY A 135 2.44 -8.62 -0.54
CA GLY A 135 3.71 -9.22 -0.12
C GLY A 135 3.82 -10.71 -0.48
N ARG A 136 2.75 -11.49 -0.26
CA ARG A 136 2.69 -12.90 -0.68
C ARG A 136 2.82 -13.06 -2.19
N MET A 137 2.09 -12.26 -2.97
CA MET A 137 2.13 -12.32 -4.43
C MET A 137 3.50 -11.95 -5.00
N VAL A 138 4.24 -11.06 -4.34
CA VAL A 138 5.65 -10.79 -4.69
C VAL A 138 6.54 -11.98 -4.33
N SER A 139 6.40 -12.55 -3.13
CA SER A 139 7.19 -13.73 -2.72
C SER A 139 6.94 -14.98 -3.57
N GLU A 140 5.73 -15.11 -4.13
CA GLU A 140 5.31 -16.20 -5.01
C GLU A 140 5.63 -15.92 -6.49
N ASN A 141 6.34 -14.83 -6.81
CA ASN A 141 6.66 -14.39 -8.18
C ASN A 141 5.42 -14.19 -9.07
N ILE A 142 4.27 -13.87 -8.48
CA ILE A 142 3.04 -13.51 -9.21
C ILE A 142 3.09 -12.03 -9.62
N LEU A 143 3.67 -11.19 -8.75
CA LEU A 143 3.92 -9.78 -8.99
C LEU A 143 5.41 -9.47 -8.87
N THR A 144 5.86 -8.47 -9.62
CA THR A 144 7.17 -7.84 -9.45
C THR A 144 7.00 -6.50 -8.78
N LEU A 145 7.87 -6.19 -7.81
CA LEU A 145 7.93 -4.89 -7.14
C LEU A 145 9.24 -4.19 -7.50
N THR A 146 9.16 -3.09 -8.24
CA THR A 146 10.30 -2.27 -8.64
C THR A 146 10.01 -0.82 -8.28
N ASP A 147 10.90 -0.17 -7.52
CA ASP A 147 10.77 1.23 -7.11
C ASP A 147 9.39 1.59 -6.50
N GLY A 148 8.80 0.66 -5.74
CA GLY A 148 7.48 0.86 -5.10
C GLY A 148 6.27 0.67 -6.02
N VAL A 149 6.49 0.24 -7.27
CA VAL A 149 5.46 -0.04 -8.27
C VAL A 149 5.31 -1.55 -8.44
N TYR A 150 4.07 -2.03 -8.32
CA TYR A 150 3.69 -3.41 -8.57
C TYR A 150 3.31 -3.60 -10.04
N ALA A 151 3.84 -4.64 -10.66
CA ALA A 151 3.45 -5.09 -11.99
C ALA A 151 3.23 -6.60 -11.97
N LYS A 152 2.48 -7.12 -12.95
CA LYS A 152 2.34 -8.57 -13.11
C LYS A 152 3.69 -9.15 -13.53
N ALA A 153 4.13 -10.21 -12.85
CA ALA A 153 5.35 -10.89 -13.27
C ALA A 153 5.18 -11.41 -14.70
N SER A 154 6.12 -11.06 -15.59
CA SER A 154 6.20 -11.73 -16.88
C SER A 154 6.48 -13.20 -16.62
N ALA A 155 5.74 -14.10 -17.29
CA ALA A 155 6.09 -15.51 -17.27
C ALA A 155 7.58 -15.65 -17.64
N PRO A 156 8.34 -16.55 -16.99
CA PRO A 156 9.68 -16.84 -17.47
C PRO A 156 9.56 -17.15 -18.95
N SER A 157 10.19 -16.33 -19.78
CA SER A 157 10.47 -16.75 -21.13
C SER A 157 11.36 -17.96 -20.97
N ASP A 158 10.83 -19.14 -21.29
CA ASP A 158 11.67 -20.27 -21.66
C ASP A 158 12.48 -19.79 -22.87
N GLY A 159 13.62 -19.16 -22.58
CA GLY A 159 14.68 -18.88 -23.53
C GLY A 159 15.34 -20.21 -23.87
N GLY A 160 14.61 -21.04 -24.59
CA GLY A 160 15.15 -22.15 -25.34
C GLY A 160 15.99 -21.61 -26.49
N SER A 161 17.30 -21.88 -26.37
CA SER A 161 18.29 -22.13 -27.45
C SER A 161 18.37 -21.15 -28.61
#